data_AF-A0A951K2B7-F1
#
_entry.id   AF-A0A951K2B7-F1
#
_cell.length_a   1.000
_cell.length_b   1.000
_cell.length_c   1.000
_cell.angle_alpha   90.00
_cell.angle_beta   90.00
_cell.angle_gamma   90.00
#
_symmetry.space_group_name_H-M   'P 1'
#
loop_
_entity.id
_entity.type
_entity.pdbx_description
1 polymer ?
#
loop_
_entity_poly.entity_id
_entity_poly.type
_entity_poly.pdbx_seq_one_letter_code
_entity_poly.pdbx_strand_id
1 'polypeptide(L)'
;PAEPLSMASVTVVGLGPAGPELLTTATTAAVAATPVRFLRTRRHPAASAVPAAESFDEEYERAASLDHVYPRIVERLVAAAEEHGRVLYAVPGSARVAEHSVELLVSDPRLEVEVVERTIDRTELYSADEVFLCGTGAQISPVIEVDRRQIGTGRPGGITRELSRTYFDAVRGTLPEYRDWLTPVY
;
A
#
# COMPACT_ATOMS: atom_id res chain seq x y z
N PRO A 1 32.36 12.81 24.20
CA PRO A 1 30.89 12.60 24.16
C PRO A 1 30.56 11.64 23.03
N ALA A 2 30.03 10.45 23.35
CA ALA A 2 29.55 9.52 22.34
C ALA A 2 28.33 10.15 21.64
N GLU A 3 28.33 10.16 20.31
CA GLU A 3 27.10 10.43 19.56
C GLU A 3 26.02 9.47 20.07
N PRO A 4 24.78 9.94 20.30
CA PRO A 4 23.69 9.03 20.61
C PRO A 4 23.59 8.03 19.46
N LEU A 5 23.64 6.73 19.77
CA LEU A 5 23.37 5.67 18.80
C LEU A 5 22.05 6.01 18.11
N SER A 6 22.11 6.31 16.81
CA SER A 6 20.90 6.61 16.05
C SER A 6 19.99 5.40 16.12
N MET A 7 18.75 5.60 16.56
CA MET A 7 17.76 4.54 16.62
C MET A 7 17.58 3.94 15.22
N ALA A 8 17.44 2.62 15.16
CA ALA A 8 17.11 1.92 13.92
C ALA A 8 15.82 2.49 13.33
N SER A 9 15.79 2.72 12.03
CA SER A 9 14.66 3.40 11.37
C SER A 9 14.14 2.68 10.14
N VAL A 10 12.82 2.75 9.94
CA VAL A 10 12.12 2.22 8.77
C VAL A 10 11.34 3.35 8.10
N THR A 11 11.64 3.58 6.83
CA THR A 11 10.82 4.47 5.97
C THR A 11 9.80 3.64 5.21
N VAL A 12 8.52 3.90 5.44
CA VAL A 12 7.43 3.22 4.77
C VAL A 12 6.90 4.10 3.64
N VAL A 13 6.79 3.53 2.44
CA VAL A 13 6.23 4.21 1.26
C VAL A 13 5.09 3.42 0.64
N GLY A 14 4.08 4.13 0.14
CA GLY A 14 3.02 3.56 -0.69
C GLY A 14 3.41 3.57 -2.17
N LEU A 15 3.16 2.46 -2.87
CA LEU A 15 3.39 2.31 -4.30
C LEU A 15 2.24 2.85 -5.17
N GLY A 16 1.16 3.33 -4.56
CA GLY A 16 0.01 3.85 -5.27
C GLY A 16 -0.85 2.76 -5.91
N PRO A 17 -1.85 3.14 -6.71
CA PRO A 17 -2.89 2.23 -7.18
C PRO A 17 -2.53 1.43 -8.45
N ALA A 18 -1.47 1.81 -9.16
CA ALA A 18 -1.15 1.22 -10.46
C ALA A 18 0.37 1.20 -10.74
N GLY A 19 0.76 1.57 -11.97
CA GLY A 19 2.13 1.54 -12.44
C GLY A 19 3.02 2.64 -11.86
N PRO A 20 4.34 2.56 -12.12
CA PRO A 20 5.34 3.46 -11.57
C PRO A 20 5.14 4.94 -11.96
N GLU A 21 4.41 5.21 -13.05
CA GLU A 21 4.04 6.55 -13.51
C GLU A 21 3.14 7.32 -12.54
N LEU A 22 2.48 6.63 -11.61
CA LEU A 22 1.61 7.24 -10.58
C LEU A 22 2.30 7.37 -9.22
N LEU A 23 3.60 7.06 -9.12
CA LEU A 23 4.33 7.23 -7.88
C LEU A 23 4.49 8.71 -7.53
N THR A 24 4.36 9.01 -6.24
CA THR A 24 4.60 10.37 -5.75
C THR A 24 6.08 10.71 -5.82
N THR A 25 6.40 12.00 -6.00
CA THR A 25 7.78 12.47 -5.94
C THR A 25 8.46 12.11 -4.61
N ALA A 26 7.70 12.15 -3.50
CA ALA A 26 8.20 11.78 -2.18
C ALA A 26 8.57 10.28 -2.11
N THR A 27 7.73 9.40 -2.66
CA THR A 27 8.04 7.96 -2.76
C THR A 27 9.33 7.73 -3.56
N THR A 28 9.44 8.34 -4.75
CA THR A 28 10.62 8.20 -5.61
C THR A 28 11.89 8.71 -4.92
N ALA A 29 11.81 9.84 -4.22
CA ALA A 29 12.93 10.40 -3.46
C ALA A 29 13.36 9.47 -2.30
N ALA A 30 12.39 8.93 -1.54
CA ALA A 30 12.67 8.00 -0.44
C ALA A 30 13.33 6.70 -0.93
N VAL A 31 12.87 6.16 -2.07
CA VAL A 31 13.48 5.00 -2.73
C VAL A 31 14.93 5.31 -3.15
N ALA A 32 15.16 6.45 -3.81
CA ALA A 32 16.50 6.85 -4.23
C ALA A 32 17.46 7.03 -3.04
N ALA A 33 16.98 7.57 -1.93
CA ALA A 33 17.79 7.86 -0.73
C ALA A 33 18.16 6.62 0.09
N THR A 34 17.43 5.51 -0.04
CA THR A 34 17.57 4.35 0.86
C THR A 34 18.05 3.11 0.09
N PRO A 35 19.30 2.63 0.26
CA PRO A 35 19.83 1.50 -0.50
C PRO A 35 19.21 0.15 -0.13
N VAL A 36 18.93 -0.07 1.15
CA VAL A 36 18.35 -1.32 1.66
C VAL A 36 16.83 -1.21 1.61
N ARG A 37 16.20 -2.03 0.76
CA ARG A 37 14.81 -1.88 0.36
C ARG A 37 14.08 -3.20 0.45
N PHE A 38 12.85 -3.12 0.90
CA PHE A 38 11.93 -4.24 0.99
C PHE A 38 10.62 -3.91 0.29
N LEU A 39 9.99 -4.91 -0.29
CA LEU A 39 8.66 -4.87 -0.88
C LEU A 39 7.74 -5.82 -0.12
N ARG A 40 6.51 -5.40 0.17
CA ARG A 40 5.48 -6.36 0.61
C ARG A 40 5.27 -7.45 -0.44
N THR A 41 5.26 -7.08 -1.73
CA THR A 41 5.09 -8.01 -2.85
C THR A 41 5.72 -7.48 -4.14
N ARG A 42 6.25 -8.38 -4.99
CA ARG A 42 6.69 -8.07 -6.36
C ARG A 42 5.55 -8.10 -7.37
N ARG A 43 4.36 -8.57 -6.97
CA ARG A 43 3.18 -8.66 -7.85
C ARG A 43 2.52 -7.31 -8.13
N HIS A 44 3.03 -6.22 -7.55
CA HIS A 44 2.52 -4.86 -7.76
C HIS A 44 3.06 -4.26 -9.08
N PRO A 45 2.23 -3.58 -9.90
CA PRO A 45 2.69 -2.99 -11.17
C PRO A 45 3.85 -1.99 -11.02
N ALA A 46 3.87 -1.22 -9.92
CA ALA A 46 4.97 -0.30 -9.60
C ALA A 46 6.17 -0.94 -8.86
N ALA A 47 6.22 -2.26 -8.65
CA ALA A 47 7.32 -2.90 -7.91
C ALA A 47 8.70 -2.67 -8.58
N SER A 48 8.73 -2.53 -9.90
CA SER A 48 9.96 -2.26 -10.68
C SER A 48 10.60 -0.90 -10.34
N ALA A 49 9.84 0.05 -9.79
CA ALA A 49 10.36 1.34 -9.36
C ALA A 49 11.13 1.28 -8.03
N VAL A 50 11.14 0.13 -7.35
CA VAL A 50 11.95 -0.12 -6.15
C VAL A 50 13.02 -1.19 -6.49
N PRO A 51 14.03 -0.84 -7.31
CA PRO A 51 14.99 -1.81 -7.78
C PRO A 51 15.84 -2.35 -6.63
N ALA A 52 16.28 -3.60 -6.78
CA ALA A 52 17.08 -4.35 -5.80
C ALA A 52 16.38 -4.58 -4.44
N ALA A 53 15.06 -4.41 -4.36
CA ALA A 53 14.32 -4.74 -3.16
C ALA A 53 14.15 -6.25 -2.96
N GLU A 54 14.37 -6.69 -1.72
CA GLU A 54 13.91 -7.99 -1.25
C GLU A 54 12.39 -7.96 -1.09
N SER A 55 11.69 -9.07 -1.31
CA SER A 55 10.23 -9.11 -1.18
C SER A 55 9.77 -10.17 -0.21
N PHE A 56 8.66 -9.92 0.46
CA PHE A 56 8.04 -10.88 1.38
C PHE A 56 7.09 -11.88 0.72
N ASP A 57 7.05 -11.98 -0.62
CA ASP A 57 6.18 -12.92 -1.35
C ASP A 57 6.31 -14.36 -0.82
N GLU A 58 7.53 -14.81 -0.51
CA GLU A 58 7.75 -16.15 0.05
C GLU A 58 7.12 -16.36 1.43
N GLU A 59 7.03 -15.32 2.26
CA GLU A 59 6.38 -15.42 3.59
C GLU A 59 4.87 -15.58 3.43
N TYR A 60 4.26 -14.90 2.45
CA TYR A 60 2.85 -15.10 2.12
C TYR A 60 2.59 -16.50 1.52
N GLU A 61 3.49 -17.00 0.69
CA GLU A 61 3.34 -18.32 0.05
C GLU A 61 3.54 -19.48 1.03
N ARG A 62 4.39 -19.33 2.07
CA ARG A 62 4.67 -20.37 3.06
C ARG A 62 3.71 -20.38 4.25
N ALA A 63 3.07 -19.26 4.56
CA ALA A 63 2.29 -19.14 5.79
C ALA A 63 0.93 -19.82 5.68
N ALA A 64 0.54 -20.55 6.73
CA ALA A 64 -0.80 -21.12 6.87
C ALA A 64 -1.86 -20.08 7.25
N SER A 65 -1.45 -18.91 7.78
CA SER A 65 -2.31 -17.80 8.17
C SER A 65 -1.57 -16.46 8.04
N LEU A 66 -2.30 -15.41 7.67
CA LEU A 66 -1.81 -14.03 7.61
C LEU A 66 -1.33 -13.52 8.98
N ASP A 67 -1.90 -14.02 10.07
CA ASP A 67 -1.54 -13.64 11.45
C ASP A 67 -0.07 -13.94 11.78
N HIS A 68 0.53 -14.89 11.06
CA HIS A 68 1.95 -15.23 11.20
C HIS A 68 2.86 -14.51 10.20
N VAL A 69 2.29 -13.98 9.11
CA VAL A 69 3.05 -13.25 8.08
C VAL A 69 3.50 -11.89 8.61
N TYR A 70 2.56 -11.11 9.16
CA TYR A 70 2.86 -9.73 9.55
C TYR A 70 3.92 -9.61 10.64
N PRO A 71 3.88 -10.39 11.75
CA PRO A 71 4.94 -10.35 12.75
C PRO A 71 6.32 -10.74 12.19
N ARG A 72 6.39 -11.70 11.26
CA ARG A 72 7.65 -12.07 10.62
C ARG A 72 8.23 -10.96 9.74
N ILE A 73 7.36 -10.25 9.00
CA ILE A 73 7.76 -9.07 8.23
C ILE A 73 8.36 -8.03 9.18
N VAL A 74 7.70 -7.76 10.32
CA VAL A 74 8.19 -6.81 11.32
C VAL A 74 9.56 -7.23 11.85
N GLU A 75 9.72 -8.47 12.32
CA GLU A 75 11.02 -8.94 12.85
C GLU A 75 12.14 -8.84 11.80
N ARG A 76 11.84 -9.14 10.53
CA ARG A 76 12.84 -9.02 9.46
C ARG A 76 13.23 -7.57 9.20
N LEU A 77 12.26 -6.66 9.19
CA LEU A 77 12.51 -5.23 9.00
C LEU A 77 13.24 -4.61 10.19
N VAL A 78 12.91 -5.03 11.42
CA VAL A 78 13.63 -4.61 12.63
C VAL A 78 15.09 -5.03 12.55
N ALA A 79 15.36 -6.33 12.29
CA ALA A 79 16.73 -6.83 12.20
C ALA A 79 17.53 -6.10 11.11
N ALA A 80 16.92 -5.85 9.95
CA ALA A 80 17.58 -5.11 8.87
C ALA A 80 17.82 -3.63 9.23
N ALA A 81 16.90 -3.00 9.94
CA ALA A 81 17.07 -1.63 10.42
C ALA A 81 18.15 -1.52 11.51
N GLU A 82 18.26 -2.50 12.40
CA GLU A 82 19.33 -2.59 13.40
C GLU A 82 20.70 -2.82 12.73
N GLU A 83 20.75 -3.61 11.66
CA GLU A 83 22.00 -3.89 10.93
C GLU A 83 22.45 -2.70 10.07
N HIS A 84 21.51 -2.03 9.39
CA HIS A 84 21.83 -1.01 8.37
C HIS A 84 21.51 0.42 8.80
N GLY A 85 20.97 0.63 10.00
CA GLY A 85 20.55 1.93 10.54
C GLY A 85 19.23 2.45 9.96
N ARG A 86 19.07 2.43 8.62
CA ARG A 86 17.83 2.84 7.94
C ARG A 86 17.51 1.91 6.77
N VAL A 87 16.27 1.45 6.71
CA VAL A 87 15.75 0.64 5.60
C VAL A 87 14.44 1.22 5.06
N LEU A 88 14.10 0.87 3.83
CA LEU A 88 12.84 1.26 3.20
C LEU A 88 11.92 0.05 3.05
N TYR A 89 10.65 0.22 3.36
CA TYR A 89 9.61 -0.77 3.16
C TYR A 89 8.50 -0.19 2.28
N ALA A 90 8.33 -0.77 1.09
CA ALA A 90 7.33 -0.35 0.13
C ALA A 90 6.13 -1.31 0.12
N VAL A 91 4.93 -0.74 0.25
CA VAL A 91 3.65 -1.47 0.28
C VAL A 91 2.73 -1.05 -0.87
N PRO A 92 1.86 -1.95 -1.38
CA PRO A 92 0.83 -1.62 -2.36
C PRO A 92 -0.07 -0.47 -1.91
N GLY A 93 -0.51 0.38 -2.83
CA GLY A 93 -1.47 1.43 -2.50
C GLY A 93 -0.90 2.47 -1.54
N SER A 94 -1.62 2.73 -0.45
CA SER A 94 -1.25 3.71 0.57
C SER A 94 -0.53 3.03 1.73
N ALA A 95 0.52 3.68 2.24
CA ALA A 95 1.31 3.17 3.36
C ALA A 95 0.52 2.96 4.67
N ARG A 96 -0.67 3.58 4.82
CA ARG A 96 -1.50 3.44 6.04
C ARG A 96 -2.83 2.74 5.85
N VAL A 97 -3.31 2.58 4.62
CA VAL A 97 -4.68 2.09 4.40
C VAL A 97 -4.64 0.57 4.27
N ALA A 98 -5.25 -0.12 5.25
CA ALA A 98 -5.35 -1.58 5.29
C ALA A 98 -3.98 -2.30 5.30
N GLU A 99 -2.95 -1.67 5.89
CA GLU A 99 -1.57 -2.20 5.96
C GLU A 99 -1.20 -2.57 7.41
N HIS A 100 -1.60 -3.76 7.84
CA HIS A 100 -1.39 -4.23 9.22
C HIS A 100 0.10 -4.36 9.60
N SER A 101 0.97 -4.73 8.66
CA SER A 101 2.42 -4.74 8.91
C SER A 101 2.95 -3.35 9.27
N VAL A 102 2.39 -2.29 8.68
CA VAL A 102 2.78 -0.91 8.97
C VAL A 102 2.27 -0.46 10.34
N GLU A 103 1.05 -0.86 10.71
CA GLU A 103 0.51 -0.61 12.06
C GLU A 103 1.41 -1.24 13.15
N LEU A 104 1.85 -2.48 12.93
CA LEU A 104 2.74 -3.18 13.84
C LEU A 104 4.13 -2.51 13.91
N LEU A 105 4.71 -2.11 12.77
CA LEU A 105 5.98 -1.38 12.74
C LEU A 105 5.88 -0.08 13.54
N VAL A 106 4.85 0.73 13.31
CA VAL A 106 4.65 2.00 14.02
C VAL A 106 4.48 1.80 15.53
N SER A 107 3.97 0.65 15.94
CA SER A 107 3.77 0.31 17.36
C SER A 107 5.01 -0.34 18.00
N ASP A 108 6.05 -0.66 17.23
CA ASP A 108 7.23 -1.36 17.73
C ASP A 108 8.21 -0.36 18.37
N PRO A 109 8.52 -0.49 19.68
CA PRO A 109 9.36 0.47 20.39
C PRO A 109 10.85 0.39 20.00
N ARG A 110 11.26 -0.59 19.19
CA ARG A 110 12.64 -0.74 18.70
C ARG A 110 12.96 0.18 17.52
N LEU A 111 11.94 0.73 16.87
CA LEU A 111 12.06 1.44 15.60
C LEU A 111 11.59 2.89 15.68
N GLU A 112 12.28 3.73 14.94
CA GLU A 112 11.72 4.99 14.45
C GLU A 112 11.08 4.75 13.08
N VAL A 113 9.75 4.93 12.97
CA VAL A 113 9.02 4.68 11.73
C VAL A 113 8.57 5.98 11.09
N GLU A 114 9.11 6.27 9.90
CA GLU A 114 8.70 7.37 9.06
C GLU A 114 7.75 6.86 7.97
N VAL A 115 6.48 7.26 7.99
CA VAL A 115 5.54 6.94 6.92
C VAL A 115 5.48 8.11 5.95
N VAL A 116 5.87 7.89 4.70
CA VAL A 116 5.84 8.91 3.65
C VAL A 116 4.41 9.07 3.16
N GLU A 117 3.79 10.16 3.59
CA GLU A 117 2.43 10.54 3.23
C GLU A 117 2.44 11.87 2.49
N ARG A 118 1.43 12.06 1.65
CA ARG A 118 1.09 13.39 1.15
C ARG A 118 -0.31 13.73 1.60
N THR A 119 -0.49 14.96 2.06
CA THR A 119 -1.81 15.53 2.23
C THR A 119 -2.47 15.62 0.86
N ILE A 120 -3.75 15.22 0.77
CA ILE A 120 -4.59 15.53 -0.37
C ILE A 120 -5.37 16.78 -0.01
N ASP A 121 -5.08 17.90 -0.68
CA ASP A 121 -5.87 19.09 -0.50
C ASP A 121 -7.26 18.91 -1.11
N ARG A 122 -8.26 19.51 -0.46
CA ARG A 122 -9.64 19.47 -0.97
C ARG A 122 -9.74 19.99 -2.40
N THR A 123 -8.90 20.95 -2.78
CA THR A 123 -8.84 21.48 -4.15
C THR A 123 -8.36 20.46 -5.17
N GLU A 124 -7.54 19.49 -4.77
CA GLU A 124 -7.13 18.40 -5.65
C GLU A 124 -8.30 17.48 -5.97
N LEU A 125 -9.21 17.25 -5.01
CA LEU A 125 -10.42 16.48 -5.27
C LEU A 125 -11.25 17.11 -6.39
N TYR A 126 -11.36 18.44 -6.43
CA TYR A 126 -12.11 19.15 -7.46
C TYR A 126 -11.49 19.07 -8.85
N SER A 127 -10.18 18.84 -8.92
CA SER A 127 -9.44 18.72 -10.18
C SER A 127 -9.17 17.26 -10.57
N ALA A 128 -9.63 16.30 -9.75
CA ALA A 128 -9.45 14.89 -10.02
C ALA A 128 -10.31 14.43 -11.20
N ASP A 129 -9.76 13.56 -12.04
CA ASP A 129 -10.51 12.92 -13.12
C ASP A 129 -11.58 11.98 -12.57
N GLU A 130 -11.27 11.27 -11.48
CA GLU A 130 -12.16 10.32 -10.81
C GLU A 130 -11.92 10.32 -9.29
N VAL A 131 -13.01 10.16 -8.51
CA VAL A 131 -12.96 9.89 -7.07
C VAL A 131 -13.93 8.76 -6.78
N PHE A 132 -13.56 7.85 -5.88
CA PHE A 132 -14.44 6.78 -5.41
C PHE A 132 -14.13 6.44 -3.95
N LEU A 133 -15.09 5.80 -3.29
CA LEU A 133 -14.95 5.23 -1.96
C LEU A 133 -14.96 3.71 -2.06
N CYS A 134 -14.26 3.05 -1.14
CA CYS A 134 -14.32 1.61 -1.01
C CYS A 134 -14.46 1.15 0.44
N GLY A 135 -15.04 -0.04 0.62
CA GLY A 135 -15.21 -0.68 1.92
C GLY A 135 -16.28 -1.76 1.88
N THR A 136 -16.38 -2.60 2.91
CA THR A 136 -17.32 -3.73 2.93
C THR A 136 -18.78 -3.33 2.66
N GLY A 137 -19.22 -2.19 3.21
CA GLY A 137 -20.57 -1.66 2.97
C GLY A 137 -20.71 -0.88 1.67
N ALA A 138 -19.77 0.04 1.40
CA ALA A 138 -19.81 0.92 0.22
C ALA A 138 -19.42 0.22 -1.08
N GLN A 139 -18.76 -0.94 -0.99
CA GLN A 139 -18.20 -1.72 -2.09
C GLN A 139 -17.21 -0.86 -2.90
N ILE A 140 -17.51 -0.56 -4.17
CA ILE A 140 -16.82 0.46 -4.96
C ILE A 140 -17.89 1.50 -5.33
N SER A 141 -17.85 2.66 -4.67
CA SER A 141 -18.84 3.71 -4.82
C SER A 141 -18.23 4.94 -5.49
N PRO A 142 -18.62 5.29 -6.73
CA PRO A 142 -18.14 6.49 -7.41
C PRO A 142 -18.59 7.77 -6.68
N VAL A 143 -17.71 8.76 -6.61
CA VAL A 143 -17.99 10.12 -6.12
C VAL A 143 -17.97 11.05 -7.32
N ILE A 144 -19.15 11.46 -7.77
CA ILE A 144 -19.32 12.32 -8.96
C ILE A 144 -19.39 13.81 -8.62
N GLU A 145 -19.52 14.14 -7.33
CA GLU A 145 -19.65 15.51 -6.84
C GLU A 145 -19.09 15.64 -5.42
N VAL A 146 -18.30 16.69 -5.17
CA VAL A 146 -17.81 17.08 -3.84
C VAL A 146 -18.06 18.58 -3.67
N ASP A 147 -18.65 19.00 -2.55
CA ASP A 147 -18.98 20.41 -2.27
C ASP A 147 -19.73 21.12 -3.43
N ARG A 148 -20.68 20.40 -4.06
CA ARG A 148 -21.45 20.87 -5.24
C ARG A 148 -20.62 21.13 -6.50
N ARG A 149 -19.40 20.62 -6.54
CA ARG A 149 -18.52 20.65 -7.72
C ARG A 149 -18.47 19.26 -8.31
N GLN A 150 -18.77 19.18 -9.59
CA GLN A 150 -18.67 17.92 -10.33
C GLN A 150 -17.21 17.49 -10.39
N ILE A 151 -16.98 16.20 -10.15
CA ILE A 151 -15.69 15.55 -10.35
C ILE A 151 -15.63 15.02 -11.78
N GLY A 152 -14.54 15.33 -12.49
CA GLY A 152 -14.36 14.98 -13.90
C GLY A 152 -15.58 15.34 -14.77
N THR A 153 -16.28 14.33 -15.27
CA THR A 153 -17.46 14.49 -16.15
C THR A 153 -18.81 14.45 -15.43
N GLY A 154 -18.83 14.40 -14.09
CA GLY A 154 -20.05 14.19 -13.29
C GLY A 154 -20.65 12.79 -13.45
N ARG A 155 -19.86 11.84 -13.97
CA ARG A 155 -20.21 10.42 -14.14
C ARG A 155 -19.06 9.56 -13.62
N PRO A 156 -19.32 8.31 -13.19
CA PRO A 156 -18.23 7.37 -12.84
C PRO A 156 -17.25 7.27 -14.01
N GLY A 157 -15.97 7.46 -13.78
CA GLY A 157 -14.98 7.39 -14.86
C GLY A 157 -14.63 5.96 -15.26
N GLY A 158 -13.67 5.82 -16.17
CA GLY A 158 -13.28 4.53 -16.75
C GLY A 158 -12.69 3.59 -15.70
N ILE A 159 -11.77 4.10 -14.88
CA ILE A 159 -11.07 3.30 -13.86
C ILE A 159 -12.06 2.82 -12.80
N THR A 160 -12.91 3.72 -12.31
CA THR A 160 -13.90 3.40 -11.27
C THR A 160 -14.91 2.36 -11.76
N ARG A 161 -15.35 2.43 -13.03
CA ARG A 161 -16.25 1.44 -13.61
C ARG A 161 -15.58 0.08 -13.76
N GLU A 162 -14.33 0.05 -14.22
CA GLU A 162 -13.55 -1.17 -14.35
C GLU A 162 -13.34 -1.84 -12.99
N LEU A 163 -12.89 -1.08 -11.99
CA LEU A 163 -12.73 -1.56 -10.61
C LEU A 163 -14.04 -2.09 -10.04
N SER A 164 -15.15 -1.36 -10.20
CA SER A 164 -16.47 -1.78 -9.72
C SER A 164 -16.91 -3.08 -10.38
N ARG A 165 -16.77 -3.19 -11.70
CA ARG A 165 -17.11 -4.42 -12.43
C ARG A 165 -16.27 -5.60 -11.96
N THR A 166 -14.95 -5.46 -11.94
CA THR A 166 -14.03 -6.53 -11.52
C THR A 166 -14.31 -6.97 -10.08
N TYR A 167 -14.53 -6.02 -9.16
CA TYR A 167 -14.91 -6.31 -7.79
C TYR A 167 -16.20 -7.14 -7.73
N PHE A 168 -17.26 -6.72 -8.42
CA PHE A 168 -18.54 -7.42 -8.40
C PHE A 168 -18.49 -8.79 -9.04
N ASP A 169 -17.77 -8.95 -10.14
CA ASP A 169 -17.59 -10.25 -10.80
C ASP A 169 -16.75 -11.20 -9.93
N ALA A 170 -15.76 -10.69 -9.20
CA ALA A 170 -14.98 -11.44 -8.22
C ALA A 170 -15.83 -11.92 -7.04
N VAL A 171 -16.52 -11.02 -6.34
CA VAL A 171 -17.28 -11.38 -5.12
C VAL A 171 -18.53 -12.22 -5.40
N ARG A 172 -19.04 -12.22 -6.65
CA ARG A 172 -20.10 -13.13 -7.11
C ARG A 172 -19.57 -14.48 -7.62
N GLY A 173 -18.25 -14.69 -7.64
CA GLY A 173 -17.63 -15.93 -8.08
C GLY A 173 -17.67 -16.15 -9.59
N THR A 174 -17.88 -15.08 -10.37
CA THR A 174 -17.91 -15.13 -11.85
C THR A 174 -16.50 -15.18 -12.44
N LEU A 175 -15.52 -14.60 -11.75
CA LEU A 175 -14.10 -14.65 -12.14
C LEU A 175 -13.40 -15.85 -11.48
N PRO A 176 -12.95 -16.86 -12.25
CA PRO A 176 -12.30 -18.06 -11.70
C PRO A 176 -11.05 -17.74 -10.88
N GLU A 177 -10.30 -16.70 -11.29
CA GLU A 177 -9.05 -16.28 -10.65
C GLU A 177 -9.21 -15.80 -9.19
N TYR A 178 -10.42 -15.42 -8.77
CA TYR A 178 -10.72 -14.97 -7.40
C TYR A 178 -11.56 -15.97 -6.60
N ARG A 179 -11.76 -17.20 -7.09
CA ARG A 179 -12.60 -18.19 -6.38
C ARG A 179 -12.11 -18.51 -4.98
N ASP A 180 -10.79 -18.49 -4.77
CA ASP A 180 -10.19 -18.77 -3.47
C ASP A 180 -10.50 -17.69 -2.42
N TRP A 181 -11.09 -16.55 -2.81
CA TRP A 181 -11.57 -15.52 -1.88
C TRP A 181 -12.95 -15.83 -1.29
N LEU A 182 -13.67 -16.81 -1.85
CA LEU A 182 -15.07 -17.10 -1.50
C LEU A 182 -15.18 -18.39 -0.69
N THR A 183 -15.88 -18.31 0.45
CA THR A 183 -16.25 -19.50 1.22
C THR A 183 -17.71 -19.85 0.93
N PRO A 184 -18.02 -21.01 0.31
CA PRO A 184 -19.40 -21.43 0.08
C PRO A 184 -20.14 -21.64 1.41
N VAL A 185 -21.31 -21.02 1.53
CA VAL A 185 -22.25 -21.25 2.64
C VAL A 185 -23.58 -21.66 2.02
N TYR A 186 -24.02 -22.89 2.30
CA TYR A 186 -25.22 -23.52 1.75
C TYR A 186 -26.11 -24.05 2.86
#